data_AF-A0A0S8ALJ6-F1
#
_entry.id   AF-A0A0S8ALJ6-F1
#
_cell.length_a   1.000
_cell.length_b   1.000
_cell.length_c   1.000
_cell.angle_alpha   90.00
_cell.angle_beta   90.00
_cell.angle_gamma   90.00
#
_symmetry.space_group_name_H-M   'P 1'
#
loop_
_entity.id
_entity.type
_entity.pdbx_description
1 polymer ?
#
loop_
_entity_poly.entity_id
_entity_poly.type
_entity_poly.pdbx_seq_one_letter_code
_entity_poly.pdbx_strand_id
1 'polypeptide(L)'
;MTMQKSADKQVAREFWLRQGRQLLAIAISVFLVLLMAVLYKRHDLLGEFANTTLATAQLVVITAFIAFTAYNWRCPKCKKYLGPNISNRACRHCRTRLR
;
A
#
# COMPACT_ATOMS: atom_id res chain seq x y z
N MET A 1 -22.48 -18.78 20.34
CA MET A 1 -21.03 -18.45 20.38
C MET A 1 -20.22 -18.87 19.13
N THR A 2 -20.71 -19.79 18.29
CA THR A 2 -20.02 -20.25 17.06
C THR A 2 -19.98 -19.23 15.92
N MET A 3 -21.04 -18.41 15.75
CA MET A 3 -21.08 -17.36 14.71
C MET A 3 -20.06 -16.23 14.91
N GLN A 4 -19.74 -15.86 16.15
CA GLN A 4 -18.77 -14.78 16.42
C GLN A 4 -17.36 -15.14 15.95
N LYS A 5 -16.96 -16.42 16.16
CA LYS A 5 -15.62 -16.92 15.79
C LYS A 5 -15.38 -16.96 14.28
N SER A 6 -16.42 -17.15 13.45
CA SER A 6 -16.27 -17.14 12.00
C SER A 6 -16.12 -15.72 11.45
N ALA A 7 -16.89 -14.76 11.96
CA ALA A 7 -16.81 -13.36 11.59
C ALA A 7 -15.43 -12.75 11.91
N ASP A 8 -14.87 -13.03 13.09
CA ASP A 8 -13.55 -12.52 13.48
C ASP A 8 -12.42 -13.10 12.60
N LYS A 9 -12.53 -14.38 12.21
CA LYS A 9 -11.57 -15.02 11.29
C LYS A 9 -11.63 -14.38 9.89
N GLN A 10 -12.81 -14.03 9.40
CA GLN A 10 -12.97 -13.34 8.12
C GLN A 10 -12.34 -11.94 8.15
N VAL A 11 -12.60 -11.18 9.21
CA VAL A 11 -12.01 -9.84 9.42
C VAL A 11 -10.48 -9.91 9.47
N ALA A 12 -9.92 -10.87 10.21
CA ALA A 12 -8.47 -11.06 10.28
C ALA A 12 -7.87 -11.46 8.93
N ARG A 13 -8.53 -12.37 8.19
CA ARG A 13 -8.09 -12.78 6.85
C ARG A 13 -8.10 -11.62 5.86
N GLU A 14 -9.16 -10.82 5.83
CA GLU A 14 -9.22 -9.63 4.97
C GLU A 14 -8.15 -8.61 5.32
N PHE A 15 -7.89 -8.40 6.61
CA PHE A 15 -6.82 -7.52 7.07
C PHE A 15 -5.45 -8.01 6.58
N TRP A 16 -5.15 -9.30 6.73
CA TRP A 16 -3.92 -9.90 6.22
C TRP A 16 -3.74 -9.72 4.70
N LEU A 17 -4.81 -9.89 3.92
CA LEU A 17 -4.77 -9.66 2.48
C LEU A 17 -4.52 -8.19 2.12
N ARG A 18 -5.09 -7.24 2.88
CA ARG A 18 -4.83 -5.80 2.70
C ARG A 18 -3.39 -5.45 3.10
N GLN A 19 -2.88 -6.07 4.16
CA GLN A 19 -1.51 -5.89 4.64
C GLN A 19 -0.49 -6.42 3.62
N GLY A 20 -0.69 -7.61 3.08
CA GLY A 20 0.17 -8.15 2.02
C GLY A 20 0.19 -7.26 0.78
N ARG A 21 -0.99 -6.79 0.33
CA ARG A 21 -1.10 -5.84 -0.79
C ARG A 21 -0.40 -4.51 -0.52
N GLN A 22 -0.47 -3.99 0.72
CA GLN A 22 0.24 -2.77 1.10
C GLN A 22 1.75 -2.95 1.08
N LEU A 23 2.26 -4.07 1.60
CA LEU A 23 3.69 -4.40 1.58
C LEU A 23 4.20 -4.54 0.14
N LEU A 24 3.45 -5.23 -0.71
CA LEU A 24 3.78 -5.36 -2.13
C LEU A 24 3.78 -4.00 -2.83
N ALA A 25 2.78 -3.15 -2.57
CA ALA A 25 2.72 -1.80 -3.12
C ALA A 25 3.91 -0.93 -2.67
N ILE A 26 4.32 -1.02 -1.40
CA ILE A 26 5.53 -0.34 -0.90
C ILE A 26 6.76 -0.84 -1.65
N ALA A 27 6.96 -2.16 -1.75
CA ALA A 27 8.10 -2.75 -2.42
C ALA A 27 8.19 -2.32 -3.90
N ILE A 28 7.08 -2.40 -4.63
CA ILE A 28 6.99 -1.96 -6.02
C ILE A 28 7.28 -0.46 -6.14
N SER A 29 6.69 0.37 -5.29
CA SER A 29 6.88 1.82 -5.36
C SER A 29 8.34 2.20 -5.10
N VAL A 30 8.97 1.60 -4.09
CA VAL A 30 10.40 1.81 -3.81
C VAL A 30 11.25 1.35 -4.98
N PHE A 31 10.97 0.17 -5.54
CA PHE A 31 11.69 -0.33 -6.71
C PHE A 31 11.58 0.61 -7.90
N LEU A 32 10.37 1.09 -8.24
CA LEU A 32 10.14 2.01 -9.34
C LEU A 32 10.84 3.36 -9.14
N VAL A 33 10.79 3.91 -7.92
CA VAL A 33 11.48 5.15 -7.56
C VAL A 33 12.99 5.01 -7.76
N LEU A 34 13.57 3.91 -7.29
CA LEU A 34 15.00 3.64 -7.44
C LEU A 34 15.38 3.41 -8.91
N LEU A 35 14.55 2.66 -9.64
CA LEU A 35 14.75 2.44 -11.07
C LEU A 35 14.77 3.76 -11.84
N MET A 36 13.79 4.63 -11.61
CA MET A 36 13.74 5.96 -12.24
C MET A 36 14.95 6.82 -11.85
N ALA A 37 15.43 6.75 -10.61
CA ALA A 37 16.65 7.45 -10.20
C ALA A 37 17.91 6.95 -10.92
N VAL A 38 17.99 5.64 -11.19
CA VAL A 38 19.08 5.05 -11.98
C VAL A 38 18.99 5.52 -13.43
N LEU A 39 17.81 5.48 -14.04
CA LEU A 39 17.59 5.91 -15.43
C LEU A 39 17.87 7.39 -15.64
N TYR A 40 17.56 8.22 -14.64
CA TYR A 40 17.90 9.64 -14.66
C TYR A 40 19.43 9.86 -14.76
N LYS A 41 20.23 9.01 -14.12
CA LYS A 41 21.70 9.07 -14.19
C LYS A 41 22.31 8.33 -15.39
N ARG A 42 21.61 7.34 -15.93
CA ARG A 42 22.07 6.41 -16.97
C ARG A 42 21.07 6.39 -18.13
N HIS A 43 21.01 7.51 -18.85
CA HIS A 43 20.13 7.71 -20.01
C HIS A 43 20.47 6.79 -21.20
N ASP A 44 21.60 6.11 -21.17
CA ASP A 44 22.07 5.15 -22.17
C ASP A 44 21.41 3.75 -22.05
N LEU A 45 20.83 3.40 -20.89
CA LEU A 45 20.35 2.03 -20.64
C LEU A 45 19.01 1.69 -21.31
N LEU A 46 18.12 2.67 -21.51
CA LEU A 46 16.79 2.47 -22.09
C LEU A 46 16.45 3.49 -23.20
N GLY A 47 17.45 4.23 -23.68
CA GLY A 47 17.30 5.33 -24.64
C GLY A 47 17.11 6.70 -23.99
N GLU A 48 17.22 7.76 -24.80
CA GLU A 48 17.11 9.14 -24.32
C GLU A 48 15.68 9.48 -23.88
N PHE A 49 15.39 9.29 -22.60
CA PHE A 49 14.20 9.85 -21.98
C PHE A 49 14.45 11.31 -21.59
N ALA A 50 13.55 12.18 -22.00
CA ALA A 50 13.54 13.54 -21.49
C ALA A 50 13.37 13.53 -19.95
N ASN A 51 14.15 14.35 -19.25
CA ASN A 51 14.08 14.48 -17.79
C ASN A 51 12.66 14.78 -17.29
N THR A 52 11.88 15.52 -18.08
CA THR A 52 10.47 15.84 -17.81
C THR A 52 9.58 14.59 -17.82
N THR A 53 9.84 13.63 -18.68
CA THR A 53 9.11 12.34 -18.73
C THR A 53 9.37 11.52 -17.48
N LEU A 54 10.62 11.40 -17.04
CA LEU A 54 10.97 10.69 -15.80
C LEU A 54 10.36 11.38 -14.57
N ALA A 55 10.41 12.70 -14.50
CA ALA A 55 9.79 13.46 -13.42
C ALA A 55 8.26 13.27 -13.38
N THR A 56 7.61 13.26 -14.55
CA THR A 56 6.16 13.03 -14.65
C THR A 56 5.80 11.61 -14.23
N ALA A 57 6.56 10.60 -14.69
CA ALA A 57 6.37 9.20 -14.30
C ALA A 57 6.53 9.01 -12.78
N GLN A 58 7.54 9.66 -12.19
CA GLN A 58 7.76 9.64 -10.74
C GLN A 58 6.55 10.21 -9.97
N LEU A 59 6.02 11.35 -10.43
CA LEU A 59 4.82 11.94 -9.83
C LEU A 59 3.63 10.98 -9.91
N VAL A 60 3.41 10.36 -11.07
CA VAL A 60 2.33 9.38 -11.27
C VAL A 60 2.45 8.20 -10.30
N VAL A 61 3.65 7.63 -10.14
CA VAL A 61 3.89 6.52 -9.21
C VAL A 61 3.56 6.93 -7.77
N ILE A 62 4.02 8.11 -7.33
CA ILE A 62 3.77 8.62 -5.98
C ILE A 62 2.26 8.83 -5.76
N THR A 63 1.58 9.51 -6.69
CA THR A 63 0.14 9.76 -6.58
C THR A 63 -0.67 8.45 -6.58
N ALA A 64 -0.32 7.49 -7.45
CA ALA A 64 -0.95 6.18 -7.50
C ALA A 64 -0.77 5.41 -6.18
N PHE A 65 0.44 5.43 -5.61
CA PHE A 65 0.73 4.79 -4.33
C PHE A 65 -0.07 5.41 -3.17
N ILE A 66 -0.16 6.73 -3.12
CA ILE A 66 -0.95 7.44 -2.10
C ILE A 66 -2.43 7.09 -2.22
N ALA A 67 -3.00 7.16 -3.42
CA ALA A 67 -4.40 6.84 -3.68
C ALA A 67 -4.71 5.38 -3.31
N PHE A 68 -3.85 4.45 -3.74
CA PHE A 68 -3.94 3.04 -3.39
C PHE A 68 -3.91 2.83 -1.88
N THR A 69 -2.96 3.45 -1.18
CA THR A 69 -2.83 3.36 0.28
C THR A 69 -4.07 3.90 0.98
N ALA A 70 -4.60 5.05 0.56
CA ALA A 70 -5.78 5.66 1.14
C ALA A 70 -7.05 4.78 0.98
N TYR A 71 -7.14 4.02 -0.11
CA TYR A 71 -8.24 3.10 -0.38
C TYR A 71 -8.08 1.75 0.32
N ASN A 72 -6.90 1.12 0.18
CA ASN A 72 -6.61 -0.21 0.69
C ASN A 72 -6.47 -0.23 2.23
N TRP A 73 -5.84 0.81 2.81
CA TRP A 73 -5.45 0.88 4.22
C TRP A 73 -6.57 1.34 5.16
N ARG A 74 -7.68 0.61 5.12
CA ARG A 74 -8.89 0.83 5.91
C ARG A 74 -9.31 -0.42 6.65
N CYS A 75 -9.93 -0.25 7.81
CA CYS A 75 -10.45 -1.35 8.61
C CYS A 75 -11.51 -2.13 7.81
N PRO A 76 -11.41 -3.47 7.67
CA PRO A 76 -12.40 -4.25 6.92
C PRO A 76 -13.82 -4.14 7.51
N LYS A 77 -13.94 -3.95 8.84
CA LYS A 77 -15.23 -3.82 9.54
C LYS A 77 -15.84 -2.41 9.45
N CYS A 78 -15.13 -1.37 9.90
CA CYS A 78 -15.70 -0.02 9.98
C CYS A 78 -15.28 0.92 8.85
N LYS A 79 -14.44 0.45 7.91
CA LYS A 79 -13.90 1.21 6.77
C LYS A 79 -13.13 2.50 7.11
N LYS A 80 -12.91 2.80 8.38
CA LYS A 80 -12.07 3.92 8.81
C LYS A 80 -10.59 3.62 8.60
N TYR A 81 -9.80 4.66 8.37
CA TYR A 81 -8.35 4.60 8.20
C TYR A 81 -7.70 3.95 9.43
N LEU A 82 -6.71 3.07 9.22
CA LEU A 82 -6.07 2.31 10.30
C LEU A 82 -4.90 3.06 10.97
N GLY A 83 -4.54 4.24 10.48
CA GLY A 83 -3.34 4.94 10.93
C GLY A 83 -2.07 4.42 10.26
N PRO A 84 -0.91 5.01 10.59
CA PRO A 84 0.36 4.69 9.93
C PRO A 84 0.95 3.33 10.31
N ASN A 85 0.49 2.71 11.41
CA ASN A 85 1.06 1.45 11.86
C ASN A 85 0.55 0.26 11.03
N ILE A 86 1.45 -0.44 10.34
CA ILE A 86 1.13 -1.63 9.57
C ILE A 86 0.82 -2.86 10.45
N SER A 87 1.29 -2.87 11.70
CA SER A 87 1.21 -4.00 12.65
C SER A 87 0.08 -3.89 13.68
N ASN A 88 -0.99 -3.14 13.38
CA ASN A 88 -2.11 -2.95 14.30
C ASN A 88 -2.78 -4.29 14.67
N ARG A 89 -2.82 -4.61 15.97
CA ARG A 89 -3.54 -5.79 16.49
C ARG A 89 -5.07 -5.61 16.52
N ALA A 90 -5.53 -4.37 16.68
CA ALA A 90 -6.94 -4.03 16.70
C ALA A 90 -7.20 -2.66 16.06
N CYS A 91 -8.41 -2.45 15.55
CA CYS A 91 -8.81 -1.14 15.02
C CYS A 91 -9.02 -0.13 16.16
N ARG A 92 -8.42 1.06 16.05
CA ARG A 92 -8.59 2.14 17.05
C ARG A 92 -10.02 2.69 17.12
N HIS A 93 -10.79 2.56 16.04
CA HIS A 93 -12.14 3.13 15.96
C HIS A 93 -13.24 2.18 16.39
N CYS A 94 -13.22 0.91 15.94
CA CYS A 94 -14.28 -0.06 16.23
C CYS A 94 -13.82 -1.20 17.14
N ARG A 95 -12.57 -1.17 17.63
CA ARG A 95 -11.95 -2.16 18.51
C ARG A 95 -11.93 -3.61 17.98
N THR A 96 -12.34 -3.83 16.74
CA THR A 96 -12.30 -5.17 16.13
C THR A 96 -10.86 -5.67 16.11
N ARG A 97 -10.69 -6.94 16.47
CA ARG A 97 -9.41 -7.62 16.41
C ARG A 97 -9.03 -7.86 14.95
N LEU A 98 -7.80 -7.49 14.60
CA LEU A 98 -7.22 -7.65 13.26
C LEU A 98 -6.19 -8.80 13.24
N ARG A 99 -5.58 -9.11 14.39
CA ARG A 99 -4.62 -10.18 14.64
C ARG A 99 -4.68 -10.64 16.10
#